data_AF-A0A3B8IPW1-F1
#
_entry.id   AF-A0A3B8IPW1-F1
#
_cell.length_a   1.000
_cell.length_b   1.000
_cell.length_c   1.000
_cell.angle_alpha   90.00
_cell.angle_beta   90.00
_cell.angle_gamma   90.00
#
_symmetry.space_group_name_H-M   'P 1'
#
loop_
_entity.id
_entity.type
_entity.pdbx_description
1 polymer ?
#
loop_
_entity_poly.entity_id
_entity_poly.type
_entity_poly.pdbx_seq_one_letter_code
_entity_poly.pdbx_strand_id
1 'polypeptide(L)'
;MDKIRNYNLEAPSKQKTLEVFTGYFNEEYAESLWNEACEATATNPEAESLTELEQIFTYFCSIKGKVGVQGMSMKMRLMTYRNLLALQTNQSN
;
A
#
# COMPACT_ATOMS: atom_id res chain seq x y z
N MET A 1 -18.69 -15.35 5.78
CA MET A 1 -18.35 -14.25 6.72
C MET A 1 -17.30 -13.37 6.06
N ASP A 2 -17.46 -12.06 6.10
CA ASP A 2 -16.50 -11.09 5.57
C ASP A 2 -15.26 -11.03 6.49
N LYS A 3 -14.29 -11.94 6.26
CA LYS A 3 -12.99 -11.97 6.96
C LYS A 3 -12.27 -10.61 6.99
N ILE A 4 -12.33 -9.81 5.92
CA ILE A 4 -11.74 -8.47 5.87
C ILE A 4 -12.41 -7.55 6.90
N ARG A 5 -13.74 -7.57 6.96
CA ARG A 5 -14.52 -6.84 7.99
C ARG A 5 -14.28 -7.37 9.41
N ASN A 6 -14.10 -8.68 9.59
CA ASN A 6 -13.81 -9.28 10.90
C ASN A 6 -12.46 -8.85 11.49
N TYR A 7 -11.47 -8.57 10.64
CA TYR A 7 -10.16 -8.05 11.05
C TYR A 7 -10.06 -6.53 10.95
N ASN A 8 -11.16 -5.84 10.62
CA ASN A 8 -11.21 -4.40 10.35
C ASN A 8 -10.08 -3.93 9.42
N LEU A 9 -9.78 -4.75 8.40
CA LEU A 9 -8.67 -4.51 7.49
C LEU A 9 -9.14 -3.65 6.32
N GLU A 10 -8.85 -2.35 6.38
CA GLU A 10 -9.15 -1.44 5.27
C GLU A 10 -8.35 -1.80 4.01
N ALA A 11 -8.94 -1.51 2.84
CA ALA A 11 -8.27 -1.65 1.57
C ALA A 11 -7.05 -0.72 1.50
N PRO A 12 -5.87 -1.22 1.06
CA PRO A 12 -4.72 -0.38 0.77
C PRO A 12 -5.06 0.66 -0.30
N SER A 13 -4.58 1.90 -0.12
CA SER A 13 -4.83 2.99 -1.06
C SER A 13 -3.73 4.04 -1.00
N LYS A 14 -3.69 4.91 -2.02
CA LYS A 14 -2.87 6.14 -2.03
C LYS A 14 -3.13 7.00 -0.80
N GLN A 15 -4.40 7.33 -0.54
CA GLN A 15 -4.78 8.17 0.60
C GLN A 15 -4.21 7.62 1.91
N LYS A 16 -4.36 6.30 2.14
CA LYS A 16 -3.86 5.70 3.38
C LYS A 16 -2.34 5.69 3.47
N THR A 17 -1.68 5.54 2.33
CA THR A 17 -0.22 5.62 2.21
C THR A 17 0.27 7.02 2.57
N LEU A 18 -0.37 8.07 2.03
CA LEU A 18 -0.06 9.46 2.34
C LEU A 18 -0.29 9.75 3.82
N GLU A 19 -1.41 9.32 4.42
CA GLU A 19 -1.68 9.44 5.87
C GLU A 19 -0.57 8.79 6.73
N VAL A 20 -0.06 7.62 6.32
CA VAL A 20 1.04 6.97 7.04
C VAL A 20 2.31 7.80 6.93
N PHE A 21 2.66 8.25 5.73
CA PHE A 21 3.89 9.02 5.53
C PHE A 21 3.84 10.41 6.20
N THR A 22 2.69 11.09 6.19
CA THR A 22 2.52 12.37 6.91
C THR A 22 2.60 12.23 8.44
N GLY A 23 2.43 11.02 8.97
CA GLY A 23 2.72 10.73 10.37
C GLY A 23 4.21 10.80 10.74
N TYR A 24 5.12 10.71 9.75
CA TYR A 24 6.57 10.72 9.95
C TYR A 24 7.29 11.88 9.24
N PHE A 25 6.63 12.50 8.27
CA PHE A 25 7.14 13.53 7.38
C PHE A 25 6.09 14.62 7.18
N ASN A 26 6.45 15.72 6.51
CA ASN A 26 5.44 16.70 6.11
C ASN A 26 4.65 16.21 4.87
N GLU A 27 3.52 16.86 4.60
CA GLU A 27 2.61 16.54 3.50
C GLU A 27 3.27 16.61 2.13
N GLU A 28 3.98 17.71 1.86
CA GLU A 28 4.70 17.91 0.60
C GLU A 28 5.71 16.79 0.31
N TYR A 29 6.46 16.36 1.33
CA TYR A 29 7.42 15.28 1.17
C TYR A 29 6.75 13.91 1.01
N ALA A 30 5.62 13.66 1.70
CA ALA A 30 4.85 12.44 1.52
C ALA A 30 4.30 12.32 0.09
N GLU A 31 3.78 13.42 -0.47
CA GLU A 31 3.34 13.48 -1.88
C GLU A 31 4.50 13.32 -2.85
N SER A 32 5.65 13.97 -2.59
CA SER A 32 6.85 13.81 -3.40
C SER A 32 7.32 12.36 -3.44
N LEU A 33 7.34 11.65 -2.30
CA LEU A 33 7.70 10.24 -2.25
C LEU A 33 6.74 9.37 -3.06
N TRP A 34 5.44 9.66 -2.99
CA TRP A 34 4.44 8.94 -3.78
C TRP A 34 4.66 9.14 -5.28
N ASN A 35 4.82 10.39 -5.72
CA ASN A 35 5.05 10.70 -7.13
C ASN A 35 6.35 10.09 -7.64
N GLU A 36 7.45 10.18 -6.87
CA GLU A 36 8.73 9.53 -7.20
C GLU A 36 8.56 8.01 -7.37
N ALA A 37 7.80 7.36 -6.47
CA ALA A 37 7.52 5.94 -6.59
C ALA A 37 6.71 5.62 -7.85
N CYS A 38 5.67 6.41 -8.15
CA CYS A 38 4.86 6.21 -9.34
C CYS A 38 5.68 6.33 -10.63
N GLU A 39 6.58 7.32 -10.70
CA GLU A 39 7.51 7.48 -11.81
C GLU A 39 8.48 6.29 -11.91
N ALA A 40 9.09 5.89 -10.79
CA ALA A 40 10.06 4.80 -10.74
C ALA A 40 9.45 3.44 -11.12
N THR A 41 8.16 3.24 -10.87
CA THR A 41 7.44 2.00 -11.20
C THR A 41 6.60 2.09 -12.45
N ALA A 42 6.59 3.23 -13.15
CA ALA A 42 5.74 3.51 -14.31
C ALA A 42 4.25 3.22 -14.05
N THR A 43 3.76 3.57 -12.86
CA THR A 43 2.36 3.40 -12.42
C THR A 43 1.61 4.73 -12.41
N ASN A 44 0.27 4.69 -12.44
CA ASN A 44 -0.54 5.89 -12.36
C ASN A 44 -0.40 6.59 -10.98
N PRO A 45 -0.25 7.93 -10.92
CA PRO A 45 -0.32 8.69 -9.67
C PRO A 45 -1.63 8.51 -8.88
N GLU A 46 -2.71 8.11 -9.55
CA GLU A 46 -3.99 7.70 -8.97
C GLU A 46 -4.13 6.17 -8.95
N ALA A 47 -3.03 5.43 -8.72
CA ALA A 47 -3.04 3.98 -8.63
C ALA A 47 -4.03 3.47 -7.56
N GLU A 48 -5.07 2.77 -8.00
CA GLU A 48 -6.07 2.13 -7.15
C GLU A 48 -5.98 0.60 -7.21
N SER A 49 -5.30 0.03 -8.22
CA SER A 49 -5.21 -1.43 -8.33
C SER A 49 -4.20 -2.01 -7.35
N LEU A 50 -4.53 -3.19 -6.80
CA LEU A 50 -3.64 -3.90 -5.87
C LEU A 50 -2.28 -4.24 -6.49
N THR A 51 -2.22 -4.40 -7.81
CA THR A 51 -0.97 -4.68 -8.53
C THR A 51 -0.07 -3.45 -8.62
N GLU A 52 -0.63 -2.29 -8.96
CA GLU A 52 0.13 -1.03 -8.99
C GLU A 52 0.62 -0.67 -7.58
N LEU A 53 -0.24 -0.82 -6.57
CA LEU A 53 0.14 -0.61 -5.17
C LEU A 53 1.27 -1.55 -4.73
N GLU A 54 1.30 -2.79 -5.22
CA GLU A 54 2.38 -3.73 -4.92
C GLU A 54 3.72 -3.29 -5.50
N GLN A 55 3.71 -2.75 -6.72
CA GLN A 55 4.90 -2.21 -7.38
C GLN A 55 5.43 -1.01 -6.60
N ILE A 56 4.56 -0.04 -6.30
CA ILE A 56 4.88 1.16 -5.51
C ILE A 56 5.46 0.79 -4.14
N PHE A 57 4.81 -0.12 -3.40
CA PHE A 57 5.30 -0.52 -2.08
C PHE A 57 6.60 -1.31 -2.15
N THR A 58 6.82 -2.08 -3.22
CA THR A 58 8.10 -2.75 -3.46
C THR A 58 9.22 -1.74 -3.73
N TYR A 59 8.94 -0.67 -4.47
CA TYR A 59 9.88 0.43 -4.65
C TYR A 59 10.21 1.09 -3.31
N PHE A 60 9.22 1.42 -2.47
CA PHE A 60 9.50 1.96 -1.13
C PHE A 60 10.40 1.05 -0.29
N CYS A 61 10.20 -0.27 -0.34
CA CYS A 61 11.06 -1.24 0.36
C CYS A 61 12.54 -1.15 -0.02
N SER A 62 12.85 -0.65 -1.23
CA SER A 62 14.22 -0.48 -1.70
C SER A 62 14.91 0.79 -1.16
N ILE A 63 14.11 1.74 -0.64
CA ILE A 63 14.61 2.99 -0.07
C ILE A 63 15.10 2.74 1.35
N LYS A 64 16.23 3.34 1.73
CA LYS A 64 16.80 3.19 3.08
C LYS A 64 16.06 4.04 4.12
N GLY A 65 16.21 3.65 5.39
CA GLY A 65 15.71 4.43 6.53
C GLY A 65 14.20 4.30 6.74
N LYS A 66 13.57 5.37 7.25
CA LYS A 66 12.15 5.35 7.63
C LYS A 66 11.22 5.01 6.46
N VAL A 67 11.54 5.47 5.25
CA VAL A 67 10.73 5.19 4.05
C VAL A 67 10.68 3.69 3.75
N GLY A 68 11.82 3.00 3.80
CA GLY A 68 11.89 1.55 3.62
C GLY A 68 11.09 0.76 4.65
N VAL A 69 11.17 1.16 5.92
CA VAL A 69 10.40 0.51 7.00
C VAL A 69 8.89 0.66 6.78
N GLN A 70 8.42 1.86 6.42
CA GLN A 70 7.01 2.07 6.10
C GLN A 70 6.60 1.35 4.81
N GLY A 71 7.45 1.34 3.79
CA GLY A 71 7.27 0.55 2.56
C GLY A 71 7.02 -0.92 2.85
N MET A 72 7.84 -1.53 3.71
CA MET A 72 7.68 -2.92 4.13
C MET A 72 6.37 -3.14 4.89
N SER A 73 6.03 -2.24 5.82
CA SER A 73 4.76 -2.31 6.57
C SER A 73 3.54 -2.29 5.64
N MET A 74 3.52 -1.37 4.68
CA MET A 74 2.43 -1.25 3.70
C MET A 74 2.36 -2.46 2.77
N LYS A 75 3.52 -2.97 2.31
CA LYS A 75 3.59 -4.19 1.51
C LYS A 75 3.02 -5.40 2.27
N MET A 76 3.34 -5.55 3.56
CA MET A 76 2.77 -6.59 4.41
C MET A 76 1.24 -6.44 4.57
N ARG A 77 0.76 -5.20 4.72
CA ARG A 77 -0.70 -4.92 4.79
C ARG A 77 -1.41 -5.31 3.50
N LEU A 78 -0.83 -4.96 2.35
CA LEU A 78 -1.33 -5.34 1.03
C LEU A 78 -1.38 -6.85 0.83
N MET A 79 -0.29 -7.56 1.15
CA MET A 79 -0.24 -9.02 1.03
C MET A 79 -1.27 -9.70 1.94
N THR A 80 -1.43 -9.21 3.17
CA THR A 80 -2.45 -9.69 4.10
C THR A 80 -3.85 -9.48 3.55
N TYR A 81 -4.13 -8.29 2.99
CA TYR A 81 -5.41 -7.99 2.35
C TYR A 81 -5.69 -8.93 1.17
N ARG A 82 -4.72 -9.12 0.27
CA ARG A 82 -4.83 -10.04 -0.89
C ARG A 82 -5.14 -11.47 -0.45
N ASN A 83 -4.46 -11.97 0.58
CA ASN A 83 -4.67 -13.32 1.09
C ASN A 83 -6.06 -13.49 1.70
N LEU A 84 -6.53 -12.52 2.47
CA LEU A 84 -7.88 -12.56 3.04
C LEU A 84 -8.96 -12.48 1.95
N LEU A 85 -8.77 -11.65 0.93
CA LEU A 85 -9.68 -11.54 -0.22
C LEU A 85 -9.77 -12.87 -0.98
N ALA A 86 -8.62 -13.50 -1.28
CA ALA A 86 -8.58 -14.81 -1.95
C ALA A 86 -9.30 -15.90 -1.13
N LEU A 87 -9.13 -15.90 0.19
CA LEU A 87 -9.81 -16.82 1.10
C LEU A 87 -11.33 -16.59 1.19
N GLN A 88 -11.83 -15.40 0.86
CA GLN A 88 -13.27 -15.12 0.78
C GLN A 88 -13.85 -15.61 -0.54
N THR A 89 -13.18 -15.31 -1.65
CA THR A 89 -13.61 -15.73 -2.99
C THR A 89 -13.70 -17.25 -3.11
N ASN A 90 -12.71 -17.99 -2.57
CA ASN A 90 -12.71 -19.46 -2.60
C ASN A 90 -13.78 -20.11 -1.69
N GLN A 91 -14.41 -19.37 -0.78
CA GLN A 91 -15.51 -19.87 0.07
C GLN A 91 -16.89 -19.56 -0.53
N SER A 92 -16.95 -18.76 -1.59
CA SER A 92 -18.20 -18.30 -2.22
C SER A 92 -18.50 -19.04 -3.54
N ASN A 93 -17.59 -19.92 -3.96
CA ASN A 93 -17.72 -20.88 -5.06
C ASN A 93 -17.87 -22.30 -4.49
#